data_AF-A0A7C6XFA0-F1
#
_entry.id   AF-A0A7C6XFA0-F1
#
_cell.length_a   1.000
_cell.length_b   1.000
_cell.length_c   1.000
_cell.angle_alpha   90.00
_cell.angle_beta   90.00
_cell.angle_gamma   90.00
#
_symmetry.space_group_name_H-M   'P 1'
#
loop_
_entity.id
_entity.type
_entity.pdbx_description
1 polymer ?
#
loop_
_entity_poly.entity_id
_entity_poly.type
_entity_poly.pdbx_seq_one_letter_code
_entity_poly.pdbx_strand_id
1 'polypeptide(L)'
;MNPSNPFDMEEIRRALALVCCTGGIHELRALETRKGTVSGYFDNREAMAKAAAAWSGKADGVYLTLNPVQPDLLARAVNRAKEFSKHTSSDPDVTRRLWLPVDADAKRASGISSTDEEHELALAKAKEIRQALTESGWPAPILADSGNGAHLLYRIDIPNDDASRDLVSRFLRALAWLYNDDQVQIDEKTFNAARIWKTYGTLAAKGDSTSTRPHRIARLIEVPEALKPATVELIETVAILAPELKAPQQRRPGGGNVPAEPFEVDRWITEHRLDVYSPVSWNGGRRWIFRVCPWNPDHTDRSAYILQFPSGAIAAGCQHNSCTGRDWFALRDTVEPGWRDRKAAAASLPPDLLPPERPSTPAPAPGAPAEPEIQTLGHRTDEEAEWLARALSSVADKDAEARWGALNFSVERIEKHLSQPPIYYVQVAGVAVPMDVGDLDHFPSFRKKVVEWANEVPIMRKPSENWHPYLRHVLSHRRVDVPAA
;
A
#
# COMPACT_ATOMS: atom_id res chain seq x y z
N MET A 1 19.19 -11.38 -22.80
CA MET A 1 19.69 -12.71 -23.21
C MET A 1 18.82 -13.75 -22.51
N ASN A 2 18.24 -14.72 -23.24
CA ASN A 2 17.54 -15.83 -22.57
C ASN A 2 18.52 -16.56 -21.65
N PRO A 3 18.11 -17.01 -20.46
CA PRO A 3 18.95 -17.90 -19.66
C PRO A 3 19.32 -19.12 -20.52
N SER A 4 20.61 -19.46 -20.57
CA SER A 4 21.15 -20.56 -21.39
C SER A 4 20.53 -21.92 -21.07
N ASN A 5 19.95 -22.05 -19.87
CA ASN A 5 19.17 -23.19 -19.43
C ASN A 5 17.79 -22.69 -18.93
N PRO A 6 16.65 -23.20 -19.44
CA PRO A 6 15.33 -22.72 -19.03
C PRO A 6 14.91 -23.19 -17.62
N PHE A 7 15.77 -23.84 -16.85
CA PHE A 7 15.46 -24.26 -15.48
C PHE A 7 16.73 -24.39 -14.61
N ASP A 8 16.52 -24.48 -13.31
CA ASP A 8 17.51 -24.86 -12.30
C ASP A 8 16.98 -26.08 -11.51
N MET A 9 17.61 -27.23 -11.69
CA MET A 9 17.13 -28.50 -11.11
C MET A 9 17.27 -28.54 -9.60
N GLU A 10 18.34 -27.98 -9.04
CA GLU A 10 18.55 -27.97 -7.59
C GLU A 10 17.54 -27.06 -6.91
N GLU A 11 17.26 -25.90 -7.52
CA GLU A 11 16.23 -24.98 -7.04
C GLU A 11 14.83 -25.61 -7.12
N ILE A 12 14.50 -26.35 -8.19
CA ILE A 12 13.24 -27.11 -8.27
C ILE A 12 13.15 -28.13 -7.13
N ARG A 13 14.19 -28.93 -6.91
CA ARG A 13 14.20 -29.93 -5.82
C ARG A 13 14.00 -29.29 -4.45
N ARG A 14 14.71 -28.18 -4.19
CA ARG A 14 14.59 -27.40 -2.96
C ARG A 14 13.18 -26.86 -2.78
N ALA A 15 12.59 -26.29 -3.82
CA ALA A 15 11.22 -25.78 -3.80
C ALA A 15 10.18 -26.87 -3.50
N LEU A 16 10.28 -28.02 -4.17
CA LEU A 16 9.36 -29.15 -3.95
C LEU A 16 9.52 -29.75 -2.55
N ALA A 17 10.73 -29.78 -1.99
CA ALA A 17 10.96 -30.24 -0.62
C ALA A 17 10.31 -29.33 0.42
N LEU A 18 10.25 -28.01 0.16
CA LEU A 18 9.63 -27.03 1.05
C LEU A 18 8.11 -26.98 0.91
N VAL A 19 7.60 -26.96 -0.33
CA VAL A 19 6.19 -26.66 -0.61
C VAL A 19 5.31 -27.91 -0.55
N CYS A 20 5.77 -29.03 -1.10
CA CYS A 20 4.97 -30.25 -1.14
C CYS A 20 5.04 -31.00 0.19
N CYS A 21 3.89 -31.29 0.81
CA CYS A 21 3.87 -32.03 2.06
C CYS A 21 4.29 -33.50 1.85
N THR A 22 4.95 -34.10 2.85
CA THR A 22 5.38 -35.50 2.77
C THR A 22 4.16 -36.42 2.76
N GLY A 23 4.08 -37.32 1.77
CA GLY A 23 2.96 -38.25 1.58
C GLY A 23 1.72 -37.64 0.92
N GLY A 24 1.71 -36.33 0.61
CA GLY A 24 0.63 -35.69 -0.13
C GLY A 24 0.79 -35.83 -1.64
N ILE A 25 -0.34 -35.85 -2.35
CA ILE A 25 -0.37 -35.77 -3.82
C ILE A 25 -0.45 -34.30 -4.23
N HIS A 26 0.42 -33.90 -5.16
CA HIS A 26 0.38 -32.57 -5.76
C HIS A 26 0.21 -32.66 -7.27
N GLU A 27 -0.57 -31.75 -7.84
CA GLU A 27 -0.68 -31.61 -9.29
C GLU A 27 0.42 -30.66 -9.79
N LEU A 28 1.11 -31.03 -10.86
CA LEU A 28 1.92 -30.11 -11.68
C LEU A 28 1.10 -29.69 -12.90
N ARG A 29 1.15 -28.41 -13.26
CA ARG A 29 0.49 -27.87 -14.44
C ARG A 29 1.42 -26.97 -15.24
N ALA A 30 1.55 -27.20 -16.55
CA ALA A 30 2.18 -26.25 -17.46
C ALA A 30 1.12 -25.64 -18.38
N LEU A 31 1.09 -24.31 -18.43
CA LEU A 31 0.05 -23.52 -19.10
C LEU A 31 0.57 -22.86 -20.37
N GLU A 32 -0.36 -22.44 -21.24
CA GLU A 32 -0.06 -21.78 -22.53
C GLU A 32 0.98 -22.54 -23.36
N THR A 33 0.81 -23.86 -23.44
CA THR A 33 1.67 -24.72 -24.27
C THR A 33 1.04 -24.98 -25.63
N ARG A 34 1.85 -25.32 -26.63
CA ARG A 34 1.36 -25.84 -27.93
C ARG A 34 0.59 -27.17 -27.81
N LYS A 35 0.61 -27.80 -26.63
CA LYS A 35 -0.01 -29.08 -26.30
C LYS A 35 -1.20 -28.92 -25.34
N GLY A 36 -1.83 -27.73 -25.36
CA GLY A 36 -2.90 -27.39 -24.44
C GLY A 36 -2.41 -27.32 -22.99
N THR A 37 -3.32 -27.53 -22.04
CA THR A 37 -2.91 -27.68 -20.63
C THR A 37 -2.19 -29.02 -20.45
N VAL A 38 -0.97 -28.96 -19.95
CA VAL A 38 -0.23 -30.15 -19.52
C VAL A 38 -0.43 -30.29 -18.02
N SER A 39 -0.80 -31.48 -17.55
CA SER A 39 -1.04 -31.74 -16.13
C SER A 39 -0.56 -33.13 -15.71
N GLY A 40 -0.06 -33.26 -14.49
CA GLY A 40 0.42 -34.53 -13.91
C GLY A 40 0.21 -34.57 -12.39
N TYR A 41 0.15 -35.76 -11.79
CA TYR A 41 -0.08 -35.93 -10.36
C TYR A 41 1.04 -36.76 -9.74
N PHE A 42 1.58 -36.30 -8.60
CA PHE A 42 2.84 -36.80 -8.07
C PHE A 42 2.78 -37.07 -6.58
N ASP A 43 3.19 -38.27 -6.18
CA ASP A 43 3.66 -38.62 -4.83
C ASP A 43 5.20 -38.68 -4.76
N ASN A 44 5.87 -38.65 -5.91
CA ASN A 44 7.33 -38.67 -6.03
C ASN A 44 7.86 -37.30 -6.46
N ARG A 45 8.50 -36.59 -5.53
CA ARG A 45 9.06 -35.24 -5.75
C ARG A 45 10.13 -35.21 -6.85
N GLU A 46 10.94 -36.26 -7.00
CA GLU A 46 11.97 -36.30 -8.05
C GLU A 46 11.34 -36.50 -9.44
N ALA A 47 10.27 -37.29 -9.55
CA ALA A 47 9.51 -37.40 -10.79
C ALA A 47 8.84 -36.06 -11.16
N MET A 48 8.31 -35.35 -10.16
CA MET A 48 7.73 -34.02 -10.34
C MET A 48 8.80 -32.99 -10.77
N ALA A 49 9.99 -33.04 -10.18
CA ALA A 49 11.11 -32.17 -10.54
C ALA A 49 11.52 -32.35 -12.02
N LYS A 50 11.67 -33.61 -12.45
CA LYS A 50 11.97 -33.95 -13.85
C LYS A 50 10.88 -33.47 -14.80
N ALA A 51 9.61 -33.63 -14.42
CA ALA A 51 8.48 -33.14 -15.20
C ALA A 51 8.49 -31.60 -15.30
N ALA A 52 8.77 -30.90 -14.21
CA ALA A 52 8.86 -29.45 -14.19
C ALA A 52 9.97 -28.94 -15.11
N ALA A 53 11.17 -29.50 -14.99
CA ALA A 53 12.31 -29.16 -15.85
C ALA A 53 12.01 -29.43 -17.33
N ALA A 54 11.36 -30.56 -17.64
CA ALA A 54 11.04 -30.94 -19.01
C ALA A 54 10.07 -29.97 -19.71
N TRP A 55 9.20 -29.28 -18.94
CA TRP A 55 8.21 -28.33 -19.46
C TRP A 55 8.63 -26.87 -19.34
N SER A 56 9.66 -26.57 -18.55
CA SER A 56 10.20 -25.22 -18.44
C SER A 56 10.73 -24.73 -19.78
N GLY A 57 10.34 -23.51 -20.19
CA GLY A 57 10.67 -22.94 -21.51
C GLY A 57 9.83 -23.48 -22.68
N LYS A 58 8.89 -24.40 -22.44
CA LYS A 58 7.90 -24.89 -23.43
C LYS A 58 6.47 -24.40 -23.13
N ALA A 59 6.34 -23.58 -22.10
CA ALA A 59 5.13 -23.09 -21.48
C ALA A 59 5.41 -21.67 -20.94
N ASP A 60 4.40 -20.82 -20.84
CA ASP A 60 4.52 -19.51 -20.16
C ASP A 60 4.93 -19.68 -18.68
N GLY A 61 4.58 -20.82 -18.12
CA GLY A 61 5.01 -21.19 -16.78
C GLY A 61 4.66 -22.62 -16.40
N VAL A 62 5.45 -23.14 -15.46
CA VAL A 62 5.18 -24.40 -14.77
C VAL A 62 4.75 -24.09 -13.34
N TYR A 63 3.66 -24.73 -12.93
CA TYR A 63 2.98 -24.49 -11.67
C TYR A 63 2.73 -25.80 -10.93
N LEU A 64 2.46 -25.71 -9.63
CA LEU A 64 2.03 -26.82 -8.80
C LEU A 64 0.87 -26.40 -7.89
N THR A 65 0.04 -27.34 -7.44
CA THR A 65 -0.94 -27.04 -6.38
C THR A 65 -0.21 -26.84 -5.06
N LEU A 66 -0.39 -25.68 -4.41
CA LEU A 66 0.22 -25.43 -3.09
C LEU A 66 -0.23 -26.46 -2.07
N ASN A 67 -1.52 -26.77 -2.11
CA ASN A 67 -2.18 -27.67 -1.19
C ASN A 67 -2.25 -29.10 -1.74
N PRO A 68 -2.14 -30.13 -0.89
CA PRO A 68 -2.28 -31.52 -1.31
C PRO A 68 -3.71 -31.80 -1.77
N VAL A 69 -3.82 -32.58 -2.84
CA VAL A 69 -5.10 -33.01 -3.40
C VAL A 69 -5.48 -34.43 -2.94
N GLN A 70 -6.71 -34.85 -3.22
CA GLN A 70 -7.20 -36.18 -2.88
C GLN A 70 -6.27 -37.27 -3.45
N PRO A 71 -5.90 -38.30 -2.66
CA PRO A 71 -4.96 -39.34 -3.10
C PRO A 71 -5.35 -40.05 -4.40
N ASP A 72 -6.65 -40.32 -4.58
CA ASP A 72 -7.19 -41.01 -5.76
C ASP A 72 -6.90 -40.28 -7.07
N LEU A 73 -6.65 -38.97 -7.02
CA LEU A 73 -6.33 -38.18 -8.20
C LEU A 73 -4.96 -38.52 -8.80
N LEU A 74 -4.09 -39.19 -8.05
CA LEU A 74 -2.84 -39.75 -8.57
C LEU A 74 -3.10 -40.60 -9.83
N ALA A 75 -4.21 -41.34 -9.87
CA ALA A 75 -4.59 -42.18 -11.00
C ALA A 75 -4.82 -41.41 -12.32
N ARG A 76 -5.06 -40.08 -12.26
CA ARG A 76 -5.24 -39.26 -13.47
C ARG A 76 -3.95 -39.22 -14.32
N ALA A 77 -2.78 -39.20 -13.68
CA ALA A 77 -1.48 -39.23 -14.35
C ALA A 77 -0.34 -39.51 -13.36
N VAL A 78 -0.21 -40.77 -12.94
CA VAL A 78 0.75 -41.23 -11.93
C VAL A 78 2.19 -40.84 -12.30
N ASN A 79 2.78 -39.92 -11.53
CA ASN A 79 4.17 -39.48 -11.62
C ASN A 79 4.64 -39.08 -13.02
N ARG A 80 3.73 -38.51 -13.83
CA ARG A 80 4.05 -38.04 -15.18
C ARG A 80 3.16 -36.87 -15.58
N ALA A 81 3.70 -36.00 -16.41
CA ALA A 81 2.92 -34.95 -17.07
C ALA A 81 2.23 -35.52 -18.33
N LYS A 82 0.94 -35.23 -18.50
CA LYS A 82 0.11 -35.61 -19.64
C LYS A 82 -0.29 -34.36 -20.43
N GLU A 83 -0.04 -34.39 -21.74
CA GLU A 83 -0.46 -33.36 -22.71
C GLU A 83 -1.99 -33.34 -22.89
N PHE A 84 -2.54 -32.19 -23.28
CA PHE A 84 -3.97 -31.98 -23.54
C PHE A 84 -4.89 -32.52 -22.42
N SER A 85 -4.50 -32.29 -21.16
CA SER A 85 -5.28 -32.78 -20.04
C SER A 85 -6.65 -32.10 -20.00
N LYS A 86 -7.71 -32.92 -19.92
CA LYS A 86 -9.09 -32.46 -19.78
C LYS A 86 -9.54 -32.35 -18.32
N HIS A 87 -8.78 -32.95 -17.40
CA HIS A 87 -9.09 -32.99 -15.98
C HIS A 87 -7.92 -32.44 -15.19
N THR A 88 -8.19 -31.43 -14.38
CA THR A 88 -7.23 -30.80 -13.48
C THR A 88 -7.89 -30.59 -12.13
N SER A 89 -7.10 -30.37 -11.08
CA SER A 89 -7.63 -30.24 -9.71
C SER A 89 -8.44 -28.94 -9.56
N SER A 90 -9.50 -29.05 -8.78
CA SER A 90 -10.43 -28.00 -8.39
C SER A 90 -10.50 -27.87 -6.88
N ASP A 91 -11.14 -26.84 -6.34
CA ASP A 91 -11.15 -26.60 -4.88
C ASP A 91 -11.65 -27.79 -4.04
N PRO A 92 -12.71 -28.53 -4.43
CA PRO A 92 -13.15 -29.73 -3.68
C PRO A 92 -12.14 -30.89 -3.69
N ASP A 93 -11.22 -30.90 -4.65
CA ASP A 93 -10.16 -31.90 -4.73
C ASP A 93 -9.06 -31.67 -3.67
N VAL A 94 -9.04 -30.53 -2.98
CA VAL A 94 -8.02 -30.22 -1.98
C VAL A 94 -8.39 -30.81 -0.63
N THR A 95 -7.43 -31.50 -0.01
CA THR A 95 -7.63 -32.17 1.29
C THR A 95 -7.48 -31.21 2.48
N ARG A 96 -6.57 -30.25 2.39
CA ARG A 96 -6.25 -29.31 3.48
C ARG A 96 -5.54 -28.07 2.95
N ARG A 97 -5.71 -26.91 3.61
CA ARG A 97 -5.01 -25.68 3.27
C ARG A 97 -3.75 -25.56 4.13
N LEU A 98 -2.60 -25.68 3.48
CA LEU A 98 -1.27 -25.67 4.08
C LEU A 98 -0.51 -24.36 3.85
N TRP A 99 -0.93 -23.57 2.87
CA TRP A 99 -0.29 -22.34 2.46
C TRP A 99 -1.29 -21.19 2.33
N LEU A 100 -0.87 -20.02 2.79
CA LEU A 100 -1.52 -18.74 2.59
C LEU A 100 -0.62 -17.91 1.65
N PRO A 101 -0.91 -17.92 0.34
CA PRO A 101 -0.11 -17.20 -0.64
C PRO A 101 -0.46 -15.72 -0.68
N VAL A 102 0.56 -14.88 -0.87
CA VAL A 102 0.43 -13.47 -1.24
C VAL A 102 1.24 -13.28 -2.53
N ASP A 103 0.56 -12.87 -3.60
CA ASP A 103 1.17 -12.60 -4.91
C ASP A 103 1.21 -11.09 -5.15
N ALA A 104 2.41 -10.51 -5.22
CA ALA A 104 2.62 -9.10 -5.51
C ALA A 104 3.18 -8.96 -6.93
N ASP A 105 2.44 -8.27 -7.79
CA ASP A 105 2.79 -8.06 -9.19
C ASP A 105 2.75 -6.56 -9.53
N ALA A 106 3.70 -6.09 -10.32
CA ALA A 106 3.61 -4.77 -10.92
C ALA A 106 2.47 -4.70 -11.94
N LYS A 107 1.79 -3.56 -11.99
CA LYS A 107 0.75 -3.29 -12.99
C LYS A 107 1.40 -3.14 -14.36
N ARG A 108 1.06 -4.06 -15.26
CA ARG A 108 1.54 -4.07 -16.65
C ARG A 108 0.49 -4.67 -17.58
N ALA A 109 0.72 -4.59 -18.88
CA ALA A 109 -0.14 -5.25 -19.86
C ALA A 109 -0.16 -6.77 -19.64
N SER A 110 -1.30 -7.39 -19.92
CA SER A 110 -1.45 -8.84 -19.80
C SER A 110 -0.62 -9.58 -20.86
N GLY A 111 -0.16 -10.79 -20.53
CA GLY A 111 0.55 -11.66 -21.46
C GLY A 111 2.03 -11.35 -21.66
N ILE A 112 2.62 -10.41 -20.92
CA ILE A 112 4.04 -10.06 -21.01
C ILE A 112 4.77 -10.15 -19.67
N SER A 113 6.09 -10.34 -19.74
CA SER A 113 6.98 -10.33 -18.59
C SER A 113 7.29 -8.91 -18.10
N SER A 114 7.72 -8.79 -16.84
CA SER A 114 8.04 -7.49 -16.21
C SER A 114 9.37 -6.93 -16.71
N THR A 115 9.48 -5.60 -16.70
CA THR A 115 10.81 -4.94 -16.74
C THR A 115 11.58 -5.19 -15.44
N ASP A 116 12.86 -4.80 -15.39
CA ASP A 116 13.66 -4.90 -14.17
C ASP A 116 13.08 -3.97 -13.08
N GLU A 117 12.64 -2.76 -13.44
CA GLU A 117 12.06 -1.81 -12.50
C GLU A 117 10.70 -2.29 -11.95
N GLU A 118 9.81 -2.76 -12.83
CA GLU A 118 8.53 -3.37 -12.45
C GLU A 118 8.74 -4.55 -11.49
N HIS A 119 9.77 -5.38 -11.75
CA HIS A 119 10.12 -6.53 -10.93
C HIS A 119 10.61 -6.13 -9.53
N GLU A 120 11.54 -5.17 -9.46
CA GLU A 120 12.08 -4.68 -8.19
C GLU A 120 11.01 -3.99 -7.32
N LEU A 121 10.07 -3.28 -7.93
CA LEU A 121 8.93 -2.67 -7.21
C LEU A 121 8.06 -3.74 -6.54
N ALA A 122 7.78 -4.84 -7.22
CA ALA A 122 7.02 -5.95 -6.65
C ALA A 122 7.76 -6.62 -5.48
N LEU A 123 9.08 -6.82 -5.62
CA LEU A 123 9.93 -7.35 -4.54
C LEU A 123 9.98 -6.42 -3.32
N ALA A 124 10.12 -5.11 -3.54
CA ALA A 124 10.10 -4.13 -2.48
C ALA A 124 8.77 -4.15 -1.73
N LYS A 125 7.64 -4.23 -2.45
CA LYS A 125 6.31 -4.32 -1.86
C LYS A 125 6.11 -5.59 -1.03
N ALA A 126 6.57 -6.74 -1.52
CA ALA A 126 6.51 -7.98 -0.75
C ALA A 126 7.36 -7.91 0.53
N LYS A 127 8.53 -7.26 0.49
CA LYS A 127 9.36 -7.02 1.68
C LYS A 127 8.68 -6.08 2.68
N GLU A 128 8.01 -5.02 2.21
CA GLU A 128 7.21 -4.10 3.04
C GLU A 128 6.09 -4.87 3.78
N ILE A 129 5.31 -5.68 3.05
CA ILE A 129 4.23 -6.51 3.64
C ILE A 129 4.81 -7.49 4.66
N ARG A 130 5.88 -8.20 4.32
CA ARG A 130 6.53 -9.15 5.23
C ARG A 130 6.98 -8.47 6.52
N GLN A 131 7.60 -7.30 6.42
CA GLN A 131 8.07 -6.57 7.59
C GLN A 131 6.91 -6.20 8.53
N ALA A 132 5.85 -5.59 7.99
CA ALA A 132 4.69 -5.21 8.80
C ALA A 132 3.99 -6.40 9.47
N LEU A 133 3.86 -7.53 8.75
CA LEU A 133 3.30 -8.75 9.34
C LEU A 133 4.22 -9.32 10.43
N THR A 134 5.54 -9.29 10.23
CA THR A 134 6.52 -9.73 11.24
C THR A 134 6.43 -8.88 12.52
N GLU A 135 6.33 -7.56 12.36
CA GLU A 135 6.13 -6.61 13.48
C GLU A 135 4.80 -6.88 14.22
N SER A 136 3.80 -7.40 13.51
CA SER A 136 2.51 -7.85 14.05
C SER A 136 2.55 -9.28 14.62
N GLY A 137 3.73 -9.88 14.78
CA GLY A 137 3.91 -11.19 15.40
C GLY A 137 3.68 -12.40 14.46
N TRP A 138 3.59 -12.19 13.14
CA TRP A 138 3.49 -13.30 12.21
C TRP A 138 4.78 -14.10 12.11
N PRO A 139 4.70 -15.43 11.89
CA PRO A 139 5.87 -16.23 11.55
C PRO A 139 6.42 -15.82 10.18
N ALA A 140 7.73 -15.96 10.00
CA ALA A 140 8.39 -15.63 8.74
C ALA A 140 7.87 -16.49 7.56
N PRO A 141 7.55 -15.90 6.40
CA PRO A 141 7.15 -16.62 5.20
C PRO A 141 8.37 -17.09 4.40
N ILE A 142 8.14 -17.95 3.40
CA ILE A 142 9.06 -18.03 2.26
C ILE A 142 8.87 -16.77 1.42
N LEU A 143 9.94 -16.01 1.18
CA LEU A 143 9.98 -14.95 0.17
C LEU A 143 10.62 -15.50 -1.09
N ALA A 144 9.95 -15.32 -2.23
CA ALA A 144 10.44 -15.83 -3.51
C ALA A 144 10.13 -14.89 -4.66
N ASP A 145 10.97 -14.97 -5.68
CA ASP A 145 10.81 -14.36 -6.99
C ASP A 145 9.97 -15.28 -7.89
N SER A 146 8.88 -14.77 -8.45
CA SER A 146 8.04 -15.51 -9.42
C SER A 146 8.62 -15.53 -10.84
N GLY A 147 9.70 -14.78 -11.07
CA GLY A 147 10.30 -14.37 -12.33
C GLY A 147 9.76 -13.05 -12.88
N ASN A 148 8.66 -12.56 -12.31
CA ASN A 148 7.86 -11.46 -12.85
C ASN A 148 7.29 -10.51 -11.78
N GLY A 149 7.43 -10.90 -10.52
CA GLY A 149 6.82 -10.32 -9.34
C GLY A 149 7.35 -11.05 -8.11
N ALA A 150 6.67 -10.91 -6.99
CA ALA A 150 7.12 -11.42 -5.71
C ALA A 150 6.05 -12.25 -5.01
N HIS A 151 6.48 -13.34 -4.38
CA HIS A 151 5.63 -14.27 -3.66
C HIS A 151 6.00 -14.27 -2.18
N LEU A 152 5.00 -14.18 -1.30
CA LEU A 152 5.13 -14.60 0.10
C LEU A 152 4.27 -15.85 0.31
N LEU A 153 4.87 -16.92 0.85
CA LEU A 153 4.14 -18.12 1.24
C LEU A 153 4.20 -18.26 2.76
N TYR A 154 3.11 -17.92 3.44
CA TYR A 154 2.95 -18.19 4.87
C TYR A 154 2.42 -19.61 5.06
N ARG A 155 3.04 -20.37 5.97
CA ARG A 155 2.54 -21.68 6.35
C ARG A 155 1.28 -21.48 7.20
N ILE A 156 0.23 -22.26 6.95
CA ILE A 156 -1.02 -22.30 7.74
C ILE A 156 -1.49 -23.75 7.88
N ASP A 157 -2.45 -24.07 8.73
CA ASP A 157 -2.96 -25.44 8.81
C ASP A 157 -4.46 -25.50 9.12
N ILE A 158 -5.28 -25.23 8.11
CA ILE A 158 -6.74 -25.05 8.25
C ILE A 158 -7.52 -26.00 7.33
N PRO A 159 -8.79 -26.33 7.65
CA PRO A 159 -9.63 -27.17 6.80
C PRO A 159 -9.90 -26.52 5.42
N ASN A 160 -10.34 -27.35 4.47
CA ASN A 160 -10.84 -26.86 3.20
C ASN A 160 -12.38 -26.72 3.25
N ASP A 161 -12.85 -25.66 3.88
CA ASP A 161 -14.27 -25.31 3.97
C ASP A 161 -14.51 -23.85 3.55
N ASP A 162 -15.80 -23.47 3.50
CA ASP A 162 -16.21 -22.12 3.13
C ASP A 162 -15.71 -21.06 4.12
N ALA A 163 -15.69 -21.37 5.42
CA ALA A 163 -15.19 -20.46 6.45
C ALA A 163 -13.70 -20.11 6.24
N SER A 164 -12.89 -21.13 5.96
CA SER A 164 -11.46 -20.98 5.66
C SER A 164 -11.25 -20.23 4.35
N ARG A 165 -12.05 -20.53 3.31
CA ARG A 165 -12.03 -19.78 2.04
C ARG A 165 -12.30 -18.29 2.26
N ASP A 166 -13.34 -17.98 3.02
CA ASP A 166 -13.78 -16.60 3.23
C ASP A 166 -12.80 -15.83 4.13
N LEU A 167 -12.19 -16.50 5.11
CA LEU A 167 -11.11 -15.95 5.92
C LEU A 167 -9.89 -15.58 5.07
N VAL A 168 -9.42 -16.50 4.23
CA VAL A 168 -8.29 -16.25 3.31
C VAL A 168 -8.63 -15.14 2.31
N SER A 169 -9.86 -15.10 1.78
CA SER A 169 -10.30 -14.04 0.87
C SER A 169 -10.28 -12.67 1.54
N ARG A 170 -10.78 -12.56 2.78
CA ARG A 170 -10.72 -11.32 3.56
C ARG A 170 -9.29 -10.93 3.90
N PHE A 171 -8.43 -11.88 4.25
CA PHE A 171 -7.01 -11.63 4.47
C PHE A 171 -6.35 -10.98 3.24
N LEU A 172 -6.52 -11.56 2.05
CA LEU A 172 -5.91 -11.01 0.83
C LEU A 172 -6.50 -9.65 0.45
N ARG A 173 -7.82 -9.46 0.62
CA ARG A 173 -8.48 -8.16 0.47
C ARG A 173 -7.91 -7.09 1.39
N ALA A 174 -7.63 -7.44 2.64
CA ALA A 174 -7.02 -6.54 3.60
C ALA A 174 -5.60 -6.13 3.18
N LEU A 175 -4.78 -7.08 2.72
CA LEU A 175 -3.45 -6.76 2.20
C LEU A 175 -3.52 -5.91 0.93
N ALA A 176 -4.39 -6.24 -0.02
CA ALA A 176 -4.60 -5.43 -1.21
C ALA A 176 -5.09 -4.01 -0.83
N TRP A 177 -5.99 -3.91 0.15
CA TRP A 177 -6.45 -2.65 0.71
C TRP A 177 -5.33 -1.84 1.35
N LEU A 178 -4.36 -2.46 2.00
CA LEU A 178 -3.26 -1.74 2.64
C LEU A 178 -2.15 -1.34 1.67
N TYR A 179 -1.85 -2.21 0.72
CA TYR A 179 -0.56 -2.20 0.03
C TYR A 179 -0.65 -1.98 -1.48
N ASN A 180 -1.82 -2.12 -2.11
CA ASN A 180 -1.97 -1.76 -3.52
C ASN A 180 -1.71 -0.26 -3.70
N ASP A 181 -1.00 0.08 -4.77
CA ASP A 181 -0.76 1.45 -5.21
C ASP A 181 -0.84 1.53 -6.74
N ASP A 182 -0.39 2.62 -7.34
CA ASP A 182 -0.45 2.82 -8.79
C ASP A 182 0.52 1.92 -9.56
N GLN A 183 1.53 1.35 -8.90
CA GLN A 183 2.59 0.57 -9.52
C GLN A 183 2.48 -0.93 -9.22
N VAL A 184 2.05 -1.32 -8.01
CA VAL A 184 2.00 -2.71 -7.57
C VAL A 184 0.60 -3.08 -7.06
N GLN A 185 0.20 -4.30 -7.37
CA GLN A 185 -1.05 -4.90 -6.90
C GLN A 185 -0.80 -6.25 -6.22
N ILE A 186 -1.59 -6.54 -5.20
CA ILE A 186 -1.67 -7.84 -4.54
C ILE A 186 -2.84 -8.61 -5.15
N ASP A 187 -2.62 -9.83 -5.65
CA ASP A 187 -3.68 -10.62 -6.28
C ASP A 187 -4.64 -11.21 -5.23
N GLU A 188 -5.76 -10.52 -5.04
CA GLU A 188 -6.86 -10.92 -4.18
C GLU A 188 -7.53 -12.24 -4.60
N LYS A 189 -7.35 -12.69 -5.86
CA LYS A 189 -8.02 -13.88 -6.39
C LYS A 189 -7.31 -15.17 -6.00
N THR A 190 -6.15 -15.11 -5.36
CA THR A 190 -5.36 -16.29 -4.96
C THR A 190 -5.91 -17.08 -3.77
N PHE A 191 -7.09 -16.70 -3.26
CA PHE A 191 -7.72 -17.29 -2.06
C PHE A 191 -8.26 -18.72 -2.20
N ASN A 192 -8.47 -19.21 -3.42
CA ASN A 192 -9.10 -20.53 -3.64
C ASN A 192 -8.17 -21.68 -3.21
N ALA A 193 -8.74 -22.84 -2.83
CA ALA A 193 -7.98 -23.92 -2.21
C ALA A 193 -7.02 -24.61 -3.19
N ALA A 194 -7.45 -24.83 -4.43
CA ALA A 194 -6.66 -25.46 -5.49
C ALA A 194 -5.74 -24.47 -6.22
N ARG A 195 -5.37 -23.36 -5.58
CA ARG A 195 -4.49 -22.35 -6.16
C ARG A 195 -3.19 -23.01 -6.61
N ILE A 196 -2.94 -22.91 -7.92
CA ILE A 196 -1.67 -23.28 -8.52
C ILE A 196 -0.66 -22.15 -8.31
N TRP A 197 0.60 -22.50 -8.17
CA TRP A 197 1.68 -21.58 -7.83
C TRP A 197 2.95 -21.90 -8.59
N LYS A 198 3.77 -20.89 -8.85
CA LYS A 198 4.99 -21.06 -9.66
C LYS A 198 5.89 -22.14 -9.04
N THR A 199 6.34 -23.09 -9.85
CA THR A 199 7.39 -24.02 -9.42
C THR A 199 8.72 -23.28 -9.49
N TYR A 200 9.27 -22.88 -8.35
CA TYR A 200 10.56 -22.20 -8.32
C TYR A 200 11.66 -23.08 -8.93
N GLY A 201 12.62 -22.45 -9.59
CA GLY A 201 13.60 -23.07 -10.48
C GLY A 201 13.12 -23.27 -11.92
N THR A 202 11.91 -22.83 -12.29
CA THR A 202 11.42 -22.84 -13.68
C THR A 202 11.32 -21.43 -14.28
N LEU A 203 11.34 -21.33 -15.60
CA LEU A 203 11.29 -20.08 -16.35
C LEU A 203 9.87 -19.49 -16.34
N ALA A 204 9.76 -18.21 -16.00
CA ALA A 204 8.59 -17.40 -16.29
C ALA A 204 8.75 -16.80 -17.69
N ALA A 205 7.95 -17.28 -18.65
CA ALA A 205 8.13 -17.04 -20.07
C ALA A 205 6.88 -16.45 -20.72
N LYS A 206 6.22 -15.49 -20.04
CA LYS A 206 5.03 -14.82 -20.58
C LYS A 206 5.45 -13.91 -21.74
N GLY A 207 4.90 -14.17 -22.92
CA GLY A 207 5.19 -13.40 -24.13
C GLY A 207 6.58 -13.68 -24.70
N ASP A 208 7.09 -12.77 -25.53
CA ASP A 208 8.45 -12.83 -26.05
C ASP A 208 9.44 -12.16 -25.10
N SER A 209 10.61 -12.78 -24.91
CA SER A 209 11.69 -12.17 -24.13
C SER A 209 12.35 -11.06 -24.94
N THR A 210 12.41 -9.86 -24.37
CA THR A 210 13.15 -8.73 -24.94
C THR A 210 14.28 -8.30 -24.00
N SER A 211 15.09 -7.31 -24.43
CA SER A 211 16.08 -6.68 -23.54
C SER A 211 15.42 -5.93 -22.38
N THR A 212 14.23 -5.36 -22.59
CA THR A 212 13.50 -4.57 -21.58
C THR A 212 12.53 -5.40 -20.75
N ARG A 213 12.08 -6.56 -21.25
CA ARG A 213 11.15 -7.47 -20.59
C ARG A 213 11.68 -8.90 -20.67
N PRO A 214 12.78 -9.21 -19.96
CA PRO A 214 13.42 -10.50 -20.06
C PRO A 214 12.60 -11.59 -19.36
N HIS A 215 12.69 -12.81 -19.86
CA HIS A 215 12.26 -13.99 -19.11
C HIS A 215 13.24 -14.29 -17.97
N ARG A 216 12.74 -14.57 -16.76
CA ARG A 216 13.55 -14.89 -15.58
C ARG A 216 13.18 -16.25 -15.01
N ILE A 217 14.16 -16.94 -14.44
CA ILE A 217 13.92 -18.15 -13.65
C ILE A 217 13.37 -17.71 -12.29
N ALA A 218 12.22 -18.25 -11.89
CA ALA A 218 11.64 -18.04 -10.57
C ALA A 218 12.54 -18.66 -9.49
N ARG A 219 12.73 -18.03 -8.32
CA ARG A 219 13.71 -18.45 -7.31
C ARG A 219 13.23 -18.20 -5.90
N LEU A 220 13.63 -19.05 -4.95
CA LEU A 220 13.54 -18.78 -3.52
C LEU A 220 14.57 -17.70 -3.18
N ILE A 221 14.14 -16.62 -2.53
CA ILE A 221 15.02 -15.53 -2.09
C ILE A 221 15.40 -15.76 -0.63
N GLU A 222 14.41 -15.89 0.24
CA GLU A 222 14.61 -16.15 1.67
C GLU A 222 13.68 -17.28 2.12
N VAL A 223 14.25 -18.25 2.83
CA VAL A 223 13.54 -19.37 3.42
C VAL A 223 13.87 -19.37 4.92
N PRO A 224 12.86 -19.30 5.81
CA PRO A 224 13.12 -19.33 7.24
C PRO A 224 13.67 -20.69 7.66
N GLU A 225 14.49 -20.71 8.71
CA GLU A 225 15.07 -21.94 9.27
C GLU A 225 13.97 -22.94 9.69
N ALA A 226 12.85 -22.43 10.21
CA ALA A 226 11.68 -23.22 10.56
C ALA A 226 10.40 -22.58 10.02
N LEU A 227 9.64 -23.35 9.23
CA LEU A 227 8.32 -22.97 8.73
C LEU A 227 7.26 -23.20 9.80
N LYS A 228 7.01 -22.17 10.63
CA LYS A 228 5.96 -22.20 11.65
C LYS A 228 4.61 -21.81 11.03
N PRO A 229 3.51 -22.54 11.29
CA PRO A 229 2.20 -22.16 10.82
C PRO A 229 1.73 -20.89 11.53
N ALA A 230 1.20 -19.93 10.77
CA ALA A 230 0.41 -18.83 11.31
C ALA A 230 -0.93 -19.39 11.81
N THR A 231 -1.38 -18.88 12.95
CA THR A 231 -2.63 -19.33 13.58
C THR A 231 -3.83 -18.66 12.90
N VAL A 232 -5.03 -19.22 13.10
CA VAL A 232 -6.27 -18.63 12.58
C VAL A 232 -6.47 -17.21 13.12
N GLU A 233 -6.12 -16.98 14.39
CA GLU A 233 -6.26 -15.67 15.04
C GLU A 233 -5.38 -14.61 14.37
N LEU A 234 -4.15 -14.97 13.96
CA LEU A 234 -3.29 -14.06 13.18
C LEU A 234 -3.90 -13.74 11.82
N ILE A 235 -4.47 -14.73 11.13
CA ILE A 235 -5.14 -14.49 9.84
C ILE A 235 -6.35 -13.57 10.05
N GLU A 236 -7.11 -13.76 11.13
CA GLU A 236 -8.27 -12.95 11.51
C GLU A 236 -7.90 -11.50 11.84
N THR A 237 -6.78 -11.26 12.55
CA THR A 237 -6.34 -9.90 12.89
C THR A 237 -6.02 -9.06 11.66
N VAL A 238 -5.57 -9.70 10.57
CA VAL A 238 -5.39 -9.03 9.28
C VAL A 238 -6.69 -9.00 8.47
N ALA A 239 -7.48 -10.07 8.51
CA ALA A 239 -8.71 -10.16 7.73
C ALA A 239 -9.81 -9.20 8.20
N ILE A 240 -9.82 -8.79 9.47
CA ILE A 240 -10.76 -7.76 9.99
C ILE A 240 -10.45 -6.36 9.44
N LEU A 241 -9.26 -6.16 8.90
CA LEU A 241 -8.82 -4.88 8.32
C LEU A 241 -9.37 -4.68 6.90
N ALA A 242 -9.90 -5.75 6.29
CA ALA A 242 -10.57 -5.65 5.02
C ALA A 242 -11.79 -4.73 5.20
N PRO A 243 -11.89 -3.62 4.44
CA PRO A 243 -13.06 -2.77 4.51
C PRO A 243 -14.29 -3.63 4.21
N GLU A 244 -15.25 -3.66 5.15
CA GLU A 244 -16.52 -4.29 4.88
C GLU A 244 -17.16 -3.53 3.72
N LEU A 245 -17.13 -4.13 2.53
CA LEU A 245 -18.02 -3.78 1.44
C LEU A 245 -19.42 -4.22 1.88
N LYS A 246 -20.03 -3.48 2.81
CA LYS A 246 -21.48 -3.53 2.92
C LYS A 246 -21.98 -3.03 1.58
N ALA A 247 -22.60 -3.93 0.81
CA ALA A 247 -23.39 -3.53 -0.34
C ALA A 247 -24.25 -2.35 0.12
N PRO A 248 -24.32 -1.24 -0.64
CA PRO A 248 -25.12 -0.10 -0.24
C PRO A 248 -26.53 -0.65 0.05
N GLN A 249 -26.95 -0.57 1.31
CA GLN A 249 -28.34 -0.84 1.64
C GLN A 249 -29.12 0.11 0.76
N GLN A 250 -29.85 -0.44 -0.21
CA GLN A 250 -30.76 0.35 -1.03
C GLN A 250 -31.68 1.06 -0.06
N ARG A 251 -31.44 2.36 0.15
CA ARG A 251 -32.41 3.20 0.83
C ARG A 251 -33.69 3.06 0.03
N ARG A 252 -34.74 2.54 0.67
CA ARG A 252 -36.08 2.57 0.09
C ARG A 252 -36.37 4.01 -0.32
N PRO A 253 -36.89 4.27 -1.53
CA PRO A 253 -37.27 5.61 -1.93
C PRO A 253 -38.43 6.04 -1.03
N GLY A 254 -38.15 6.92 -0.08
CA GLY A 254 -39.13 7.41 0.88
C GLY A 254 -38.83 8.87 1.21
N GLY A 255 -39.68 9.75 0.67
CA GLY A 255 -39.84 11.14 1.10
C GLY A 255 -38.76 12.10 0.63
N GLY A 256 -39.12 13.00 -0.28
CA GLY A 256 -38.25 14.04 -0.81
C GLY A 256 -37.64 14.91 0.29
N ASN A 257 -36.32 15.09 0.21
CA ASN A 257 -35.63 16.26 0.71
C ASN A 257 -34.47 16.56 -0.25
N VAL A 258 -34.24 17.86 -0.47
CA VAL A 258 -33.26 18.49 -1.36
C VAL A 258 -31.86 17.84 -1.25
N PRO A 259 -31.05 17.75 -2.32
CA PRO A 259 -29.70 17.18 -2.23
C PRO A 259 -28.85 18.04 -1.29
N ALA A 260 -28.44 17.49 -0.14
CA ALA A 260 -27.39 18.10 0.67
C ALA A 260 -26.08 18.12 -0.13
N GLU A 261 -25.30 19.21 -0.04
CA GLU A 261 -24.00 19.28 -0.70
C GLU A 261 -23.10 18.10 -0.30
N PRO A 262 -22.25 17.59 -1.21
CA PRO A 262 -21.34 16.49 -0.93
C PRO A 262 -20.42 16.84 0.25
N PHE A 263 -20.19 15.87 1.15
CA PHE A 263 -19.22 16.05 2.23
C PHE A 263 -17.79 16.06 1.66
N GLU A 264 -17.13 17.21 1.72
CA GLU A 264 -15.77 17.44 1.22
C GLU A 264 -14.70 16.93 2.21
N VAL A 265 -14.31 15.65 2.07
CA VAL A 265 -13.38 14.98 3.00
C VAL A 265 -12.01 15.68 3.07
N ASP A 266 -11.46 16.16 1.95
CA ASP A 266 -10.16 16.85 1.91
C ASP A 266 -10.18 18.16 2.71
N ARG A 267 -11.27 18.94 2.55
CA ARG A 267 -11.47 20.18 3.31
C ARG A 267 -11.58 19.86 4.80
N TRP A 268 -12.37 18.86 5.15
CA TRP A 268 -12.57 18.45 6.54
C TRP A 268 -11.26 17.97 7.19
N ILE A 269 -10.46 17.15 6.50
CA ILE A 269 -9.11 16.73 6.96
C ILE A 269 -8.23 17.95 7.25
N THR A 270 -8.25 18.94 6.35
CA THR A 270 -7.46 20.17 6.48
C THR A 270 -7.91 21.03 7.65
N GLU A 271 -9.22 21.27 7.77
CA GLU A 271 -9.83 22.05 8.86
C GLU A 271 -9.52 21.46 10.24
N HIS A 272 -9.58 20.13 10.34
CA HIS A 272 -9.31 19.40 11.58
C HIS A 272 -7.83 19.03 11.78
N ARG A 273 -6.95 19.42 10.84
CA ARG A 273 -5.49 19.20 10.90
C ARG A 273 -5.12 17.74 11.14
N LEU A 274 -5.80 16.82 10.45
CA LEU A 274 -5.54 15.39 10.60
C LEU A 274 -4.24 15.01 9.88
N ASP A 275 -3.34 14.34 10.59
CA ASP A 275 -2.05 13.92 10.05
C ASP A 275 -2.17 12.63 9.22
N VAL A 276 -2.57 12.82 7.96
CA VAL A 276 -2.72 11.76 6.97
C VAL A 276 -1.76 11.96 5.80
N TYR A 277 -1.40 10.86 5.14
CA TYR A 277 -0.81 10.89 3.81
C TYR A 277 -1.84 11.40 2.78
N SER A 278 -1.34 11.87 1.62
CA SER A 278 -2.17 12.28 0.49
C SER A 278 -3.15 11.18 0.06
N PRO A 279 -4.34 11.55 -0.45
CA PRO A 279 -5.32 10.56 -0.88
C PRO A 279 -4.78 9.66 -1.99
N VAL A 280 -5.17 8.38 -1.94
CA VAL A 280 -4.91 7.41 -3.01
C VAL A 280 -6.25 6.87 -3.54
N SER A 281 -6.34 6.67 -4.85
CA SER A 281 -7.51 6.04 -5.49
C SER A 281 -7.65 4.58 -5.05
N TRP A 282 -8.86 4.17 -4.67
CA TRP A 282 -9.14 2.78 -4.32
C TRP A 282 -10.58 2.37 -4.60
N ASN A 283 -10.76 1.27 -5.35
CA ASN A 283 -12.07 0.66 -5.66
C ASN A 283 -13.13 1.67 -6.15
N GLY A 284 -12.70 2.62 -7.00
CA GLY A 284 -13.52 3.72 -7.52
C GLY A 284 -13.80 4.87 -6.54
N GLY A 285 -13.27 4.80 -5.33
CA GLY A 285 -13.30 5.84 -4.30
C GLY A 285 -11.91 6.35 -3.94
N ARG A 286 -11.78 6.95 -2.75
CA ARG A 286 -10.55 7.56 -2.24
C ARG A 286 -10.25 7.08 -0.82
N ARG A 287 -8.97 7.01 -0.47
CA ARG A 287 -8.52 6.66 0.89
C ARG A 287 -7.42 7.58 1.39
N TRP A 288 -7.42 7.84 2.68
CA TRP A 288 -6.37 8.55 3.42
C TRP A 288 -5.88 7.65 4.54
N ILE A 289 -4.56 7.63 4.77
CA ILE A 289 -3.92 6.81 5.80
C ILE A 289 -3.27 7.74 6.80
N PHE A 290 -3.53 7.56 8.09
CA PHE A 290 -2.91 8.35 9.15
C PHE A 290 -1.46 7.94 9.35
N ARG A 291 -0.59 8.91 9.64
CA ARG A 291 0.79 8.62 10.07
C ARG A 291 0.82 8.02 11.47
N VAL A 292 -0.04 8.55 12.35
CA VAL A 292 -0.24 8.08 13.71
C VAL A 292 -1.74 7.95 13.95
N CYS A 293 -2.17 6.84 14.54
CA CYS A 293 -3.58 6.62 14.82
C CYS A 293 -4.17 7.75 15.69
N PRO A 294 -5.33 8.32 15.31
CA PRO A 294 -5.97 9.40 16.06
C PRO A 294 -6.53 8.94 17.42
N TRP A 295 -6.59 7.63 17.67
CA TRP A 295 -7.08 7.06 18.93
C TRP A 295 -5.99 6.44 19.81
N ASN A 296 -4.81 6.16 19.26
CA ASN A 296 -3.68 5.63 20.03
C ASN A 296 -2.33 6.06 19.41
N PRO A 297 -1.52 6.88 20.10
CA PRO A 297 -0.25 7.37 19.56
C PRO A 297 0.81 6.28 19.33
N ASP A 298 0.66 5.09 19.95
CA ASP A 298 1.58 3.98 19.74
C ASP A 298 1.43 3.31 18.37
N HIS A 299 0.30 3.52 17.68
CA HIS A 299 0.07 2.93 16.35
C HIS A 299 0.59 3.88 15.26
N THR A 300 1.82 3.63 14.80
CA THR A 300 2.52 4.42 13.77
C THR A 300 2.78 3.63 12.48
N ASP A 301 2.21 2.43 12.39
CA ASP A 301 2.41 1.41 11.37
C ASP A 301 1.43 1.53 10.18
N ARG A 302 0.84 2.72 9.98
CA ARG A 302 -0.15 3.00 8.93
C ARG A 302 -1.47 2.22 9.06
N SER A 303 -1.80 1.79 10.28
CA SER A 303 -3.03 1.05 10.58
C SER A 303 -4.31 1.90 10.62
N ALA A 304 -4.25 3.22 10.73
CA ALA A 304 -5.44 4.08 10.82
C ALA A 304 -5.77 4.76 9.48
N TYR A 305 -7.06 4.90 9.15
CA TYR A 305 -7.51 5.35 7.82
C TYR A 305 -8.85 6.10 7.79
N ILE A 306 -9.09 6.82 6.69
CA ILE A 306 -10.38 7.39 6.25
C ILE A 306 -10.68 6.85 4.83
N LEU A 307 -11.94 6.48 4.57
CA LEU A 307 -12.47 6.01 3.29
C LEU A 307 -13.51 6.98 2.77
N GLN A 308 -13.50 7.24 1.46
CA GLN A 308 -14.64 7.77 0.75
C GLN A 308 -14.98 6.84 -0.42
N PHE A 309 -16.16 6.22 -0.39
CA PHE A 309 -16.64 5.32 -1.43
C PHE A 309 -17.10 6.09 -2.68
N PRO A 310 -17.21 5.44 -3.86
CA PRO A 310 -17.77 6.09 -5.06
C PRO A 310 -19.17 6.68 -4.86
N SER A 311 -19.95 6.13 -3.91
CA SER A 311 -21.27 6.62 -3.51
C SER A 311 -21.24 7.90 -2.67
N GLY A 312 -20.06 8.40 -2.30
CA GLY A 312 -19.86 9.49 -1.35
C GLY A 312 -19.98 9.08 0.12
N ALA A 313 -20.28 7.81 0.43
CA ALA A 313 -20.26 7.29 1.80
C ALA A 313 -18.85 7.37 2.39
N ILE A 314 -18.74 7.59 3.70
CA ILE A 314 -17.46 7.77 4.40
C ILE A 314 -17.35 6.77 5.54
N ALA A 315 -16.15 6.21 5.71
CA ALA A 315 -15.79 5.36 6.85
C ALA A 315 -14.42 5.78 7.41
N ALA A 316 -14.11 5.41 8.65
CA ALA A 316 -12.77 5.49 9.20
C ALA A 316 -12.55 4.32 10.16
N GLY A 317 -11.30 4.03 10.49
CA GLY A 317 -10.95 2.98 11.44
C GLY A 317 -9.46 2.88 11.72
N CYS A 318 -9.09 2.03 12.67
CA CYS A 318 -7.71 1.63 12.96
C CYS A 318 -7.65 0.12 13.22
N GLN A 319 -6.56 -0.51 12.76
CA GLN A 319 -6.42 -1.96 12.63
C GLN A 319 -5.99 -2.70 13.91
N HIS A 320 -5.70 -1.97 14.98
CA HIS A 320 -5.31 -2.55 16.26
C HIS A 320 -6.50 -2.87 17.16
N ASN A 321 -6.37 -3.93 17.95
CA ASN A 321 -7.42 -4.37 18.90
C ASN A 321 -7.83 -3.29 19.92
N SER A 322 -6.91 -2.40 20.33
CA SER A 322 -7.23 -1.28 21.22
C SER A 322 -8.10 -0.20 20.55
N CYS A 323 -8.31 -0.28 19.23
CA CYS A 323 -9.17 0.61 18.45
C CYS A 323 -10.47 -0.08 17.95
N THR A 324 -10.85 -1.23 18.50
CA THR A 324 -12.13 -1.86 18.14
C THR A 324 -13.31 -0.92 18.38
N GLY A 325 -14.22 -0.83 17.40
CA GLY A 325 -15.39 0.05 17.44
C GLY A 325 -15.11 1.52 17.11
N ARG A 326 -13.87 1.88 16.76
CA ARG A 326 -13.54 3.21 16.25
C ARG A 326 -13.92 3.32 14.78
N ASP A 327 -15.06 3.93 14.51
CA ASP A 327 -15.60 4.17 13.17
C ASP A 327 -15.47 5.66 12.75
N TRP A 328 -16.11 6.03 11.64
CA TRP A 328 -16.19 7.43 11.19
C TRP A 328 -16.76 8.38 12.24
N PHE A 329 -17.77 7.94 12.98
CA PHE A 329 -18.39 8.77 14.00
C PHE A 329 -17.48 8.91 15.22
N ALA A 330 -16.80 7.83 15.62
CA ALA A 330 -15.78 7.88 16.67
C ALA A 330 -14.59 8.77 16.30
N LEU A 331 -14.24 8.86 15.01
CA LEU A 331 -13.23 9.81 14.54
C LEU A 331 -13.72 11.24 14.74
N ARG A 332 -14.95 11.55 14.29
CA ARG A 332 -15.56 12.87 14.46
C ARG A 332 -15.74 13.24 15.93
N ASP A 333 -16.07 12.29 16.79
CA ASP A 333 -16.14 12.51 18.25
C ASP A 333 -14.77 12.94 18.82
N THR A 334 -13.67 12.39 18.29
CA THR A 334 -12.31 12.75 18.72
C THR A 334 -11.91 14.14 18.23
N VAL A 335 -12.25 14.50 16.98
CA VAL A 335 -11.62 15.65 16.29
C VAL A 335 -12.57 16.82 16.03
N GLU A 336 -13.87 16.64 16.23
CA GLU A 336 -14.92 17.63 15.96
C GLU A 336 -15.88 17.79 17.16
N PRO A 337 -15.47 18.45 18.27
CA PRO A 337 -16.34 18.63 19.44
C PRO A 337 -17.69 19.28 19.11
N GLY A 338 -18.77 18.74 19.70
CA GLY A 338 -20.15 19.25 19.55
C GLY A 338 -20.82 18.98 18.20
N TRP A 339 -20.20 18.19 17.31
CA TRP A 339 -20.77 17.90 15.98
C TRP A 339 -22.12 17.17 16.04
N ARG A 340 -22.30 16.31 17.06
CA ARG A 340 -23.57 15.60 17.30
C ARG A 340 -24.69 16.55 17.67
N ASP A 341 -24.40 17.56 18.50
CA ASP A 341 -25.40 18.55 18.94
C ASP A 341 -25.78 19.48 17.79
N ARG A 342 -24.80 19.92 16.98
CA ARG A 342 -25.08 20.68 15.75
C ARG A 342 -25.96 19.90 14.78
N LYS A 343 -25.71 18.60 14.63
CA LYS A 343 -26.52 17.71 13.78
C LYS A 343 -27.93 17.51 14.34
N ALA A 344 -28.07 17.31 15.65
CA ALA A 344 -29.36 17.18 16.31
C ALA A 344 -30.17 18.48 16.21
N ALA A 345 -29.54 19.63 16.47
CA ALA A 345 -30.14 20.95 16.33
C ALA A 345 -30.63 21.20 14.90
N ALA A 346 -29.81 20.89 13.88
CA ALA A 346 -30.17 21.00 12.48
C ALA A 346 -31.35 20.08 12.08
N ALA A 347 -31.45 18.89 12.68
CA ALA A 347 -32.56 17.95 12.42
C ALA A 347 -33.85 18.32 13.17
N SER A 348 -33.77 19.14 14.21
CA SER A 348 -34.91 19.58 15.05
C SER A 348 -35.48 20.95 14.71
N LEU A 349 -34.88 21.68 13.76
CA LEU A 349 -35.39 22.96 13.30
C LEU A 349 -36.63 22.76 12.41
N PRO A 350 -37.74 23.46 12.66
CA PRO A 350 -38.82 23.60 11.67
C PRO A 350 -38.25 24.17 10.36
N PRO A 351 -38.77 23.79 9.18
CA PRO A 351 -38.27 24.27 7.88
C PRO A 351 -38.15 25.81 7.81
N ASP A 352 -38.99 26.50 8.58
CA ASP A 352 -39.19 27.96 8.52
C ASP A 352 -38.20 28.75 9.40
N LEU A 353 -37.30 28.08 10.14
CA LEU A 353 -36.31 28.72 11.03
C LEU A 353 -34.85 28.36 10.70
N LEU A 354 -34.59 27.77 9.54
CA LEU A 354 -33.23 27.77 8.99
C LEU A 354 -32.80 29.24 8.77
N PRO A 355 -31.55 29.62 9.10
CA PRO A 355 -31.06 30.96 8.79
C PRO A 355 -31.27 31.23 7.29
N PRO A 356 -31.65 32.45 6.88
CA PRO A 356 -31.87 32.73 5.48
C PRO A 356 -30.60 32.35 4.71
N GLU A 357 -30.77 31.51 3.68
CA GLU A 357 -29.72 31.25 2.71
C GLU A 357 -29.15 32.59 2.26
N ARG A 358 -27.82 32.67 2.12
CA ARG A 358 -27.19 33.86 1.53
C ARG A 358 -27.90 34.14 0.20
N PRO A 359 -28.25 35.40 -0.10
CA PRO A 359 -28.90 35.72 -1.35
C PRO A 359 -28.03 35.19 -2.49
N SER A 360 -28.61 34.30 -3.28
CA SER A 360 -28.05 33.87 -4.55
C SER A 360 -27.82 35.11 -5.39
N THR A 361 -26.59 35.27 -5.85
CA THR A 361 -26.23 36.30 -6.84
C THR A 361 -27.21 36.23 -8.01
N PRO A 362 -27.80 37.35 -8.46
CA PRO A 362 -28.70 37.34 -9.61
C PRO A 362 -27.93 36.85 -10.83
N ALA A 363 -28.57 36.02 -11.64
CA ALA A 363 -28.02 35.61 -12.93
C ALA A 363 -27.64 36.85 -13.77
N PRO A 364 -26.49 36.84 -14.47
CA PRO A 364 -26.09 37.97 -15.30
C PRO A 364 -27.07 38.17 -16.45
N ALA A 365 -27.39 39.43 -16.73
CA ALA A 365 -28.24 39.82 -17.86
C ALA A 365 -27.63 39.38 -19.20
N PRO A 366 -28.44 39.00 -20.20
CA PRO A 366 -27.94 38.54 -21.49
C PRO A 366 -27.29 39.72 -22.24
N GLY A 367 -25.96 39.63 -22.48
CA GLY A 367 -25.25 40.58 -23.35
C GLY A 367 -23.90 41.11 -22.85
N ALA A 368 -23.36 40.65 -21.71
CA ALA A 368 -21.99 40.98 -21.30
C ALA A 368 -20.96 40.07 -22.01
N PRO A 369 -19.78 40.59 -22.42
CA PRO A 369 -18.75 39.79 -23.07
C PRO A 369 -18.23 38.70 -22.12
N ALA A 370 -18.01 37.50 -22.66
CA ALA A 370 -17.56 36.34 -21.91
C ALA A 370 -16.27 36.64 -21.12
N GLU A 371 -16.30 36.41 -19.82
CA GLU A 371 -15.09 36.22 -19.01
C GLU A 371 -14.35 34.97 -19.53
N PRO A 372 -13.00 34.98 -19.56
CA PRO A 372 -12.24 33.87 -20.12
C PRO A 372 -12.45 32.61 -19.26
N GLU A 373 -12.76 31.50 -19.93
CA GLU A 373 -12.73 30.16 -19.37
C GLU A 373 -11.43 29.96 -18.56
N ILE A 374 -11.57 29.54 -17.30
CA ILE A 374 -10.47 28.86 -16.61
C ILE A 374 -10.31 27.52 -17.30
N GLN A 375 -9.42 27.49 -18.30
CA GLN A 375 -8.87 26.25 -18.82
C GLN A 375 -8.14 25.54 -17.68
N THR A 376 -8.55 24.30 -17.43
CA THR A 376 -7.74 23.33 -16.70
C THR A 376 -6.37 23.21 -17.39
N LEU A 377 -5.33 23.81 -16.80
CA LEU A 377 -3.95 23.65 -17.24
C LEU A 377 -3.49 22.23 -16.93
N GLY A 378 -3.57 21.38 -17.95
CA GLY A 378 -2.73 20.19 -18.06
C GLY A 378 -1.27 20.58 -18.35
N HIS A 379 -0.37 19.67 -17.99
CA HIS A 379 1.05 19.60 -18.40
C HIS A 379 1.84 20.93 -18.34
N ARG A 380 2.60 21.11 -17.25
CA ARG A 380 3.59 22.19 -17.14
C ARG A 380 4.66 22.02 -18.22
N THR A 381 4.98 23.09 -18.94
CA THR A 381 6.00 23.14 -19.99
C THR A 381 7.40 23.33 -19.39
N ASP A 382 8.44 22.94 -20.15
CA ASP A 382 9.85 23.08 -19.77
C ASP A 382 10.27 24.53 -19.44
N GLU A 383 9.52 25.54 -19.90
CA GLU A 383 9.72 26.96 -19.59
C GLU A 383 9.40 27.34 -18.14
N GLU A 384 8.42 26.69 -17.49
CA GLU A 384 8.08 26.96 -16.07
C GLU A 384 9.07 26.28 -15.10
N ALA A 385 9.61 25.12 -15.49
CA ALA A 385 10.69 24.45 -14.76
C ALA A 385 12.01 25.22 -14.90
N GLU A 386 12.31 25.78 -16.08
CA GLU A 386 13.41 26.72 -16.27
C GLU A 386 13.22 28.03 -15.49
N TRP A 387 11.99 28.54 -15.39
CA TRP A 387 11.69 29.71 -14.55
C TRP A 387 11.95 29.43 -13.06
N LEU A 388 11.51 28.27 -12.55
CA LEU A 388 11.74 27.87 -11.16
C LEU A 388 13.22 27.62 -10.87
N ALA A 389 13.95 26.99 -11.78
CA ALA A 389 15.39 26.77 -11.68
C ALA A 389 16.20 28.09 -11.74
N ARG A 390 15.77 29.06 -12.58
CA ARG A 390 16.32 30.42 -12.62
C ARG A 390 16.00 31.22 -11.37
N ALA A 391 14.79 31.10 -10.83
CA ALA A 391 14.39 31.73 -9.56
C ALA A 391 15.23 31.20 -8.39
N LEU A 392 15.41 29.88 -8.28
CA LEU A 392 16.24 29.24 -7.25
C LEU A 392 17.74 29.57 -7.42
N SER A 393 18.22 29.73 -8.66
CA SER A 393 19.60 30.15 -8.93
C SER A 393 19.84 31.64 -8.64
N SER A 394 18.81 32.49 -8.79
CA SER A 394 18.87 33.93 -8.49
C SER A 394 18.86 34.25 -6.99
N VAL A 395 18.37 33.32 -6.16
CA VAL A 395 18.42 33.40 -4.69
C VAL A 395 19.87 33.24 -4.17
N ALA A 396 20.78 32.71 -4.98
CA ALA A 396 22.19 32.51 -4.64
C ALA A 396 23.12 33.66 -5.07
N ASP A 397 22.61 34.72 -5.70
CA ASP A 397 23.40 35.84 -6.24
C ASP A 397 23.28 37.12 -5.38
N LYS A 398 24.42 37.72 -5.02
CA LYS A 398 24.53 38.78 -4.00
C LYS A 398 24.03 40.15 -4.45
N ASP A 399 23.72 40.34 -5.73
CA ASP A 399 23.33 41.64 -6.30
C ASP A 399 21.85 41.69 -6.77
N ALA A 400 21.01 40.71 -6.37
CA ALA A 400 19.63 40.58 -6.83
C ALA A 400 18.70 41.76 -6.43
N GLU A 401 18.98 42.45 -5.33
CA GLU A 401 18.15 43.56 -4.82
C GLU A 401 18.11 44.79 -5.76
N ALA A 402 19.17 45.03 -6.55
CA ALA A 402 19.29 46.23 -7.37
C ALA A 402 18.62 46.12 -8.75
N ARG A 403 18.30 44.91 -9.23
CA ARG A 403 17.76 44.68 -10.59
C ARG A 403 16.26 44.34 -10.63
N TRP A 404 15.69 43.82 -9.55
CA TRP A 404 14.33 43.29 -9.55
C TRP A 404 13.56 43.75 -8.31
N GLY A 405 13.26 45.04 -8.23
CA GLY A 405 12.54 45.65 -7.11
C GLY A 405 11.40 44.77 -6.59
N ALA A 406 11.45 44.48 -5.28
CA ALA A 406 10.43 43.79 -4.48
C ALA A 406 9.72 42.60 -5.16
N LEU A 407 10.37 41.44 -5.21
CA LEU A 407 9.66 40.17 -5.37
C LEU A 407 8.79 39.92 -4.13
N ASN A 408 7.48 40.15 -4.27
CA ASN A 408 6.46 39.83 -3.28
C ASN A 408 6.19 38.31 -3.29
N PHE A 409 6.87 37.55 -2.45
CA PHE A 409 6.44 36.19 -2.11
C PHE A 409 5.73 36.18 -0.75
N SER A 410 4.59 35.47 -0.65
CA SER A 410 3.86 35.29 0.60
C SER A 410 4.46 34.15 1.42
N VAL A 411 4.87 34.46 2.66
CA VAL A 411 5.32 33.45 3.63
C VAL A 411 4.10 32.79 4.25
N GLU A 412 3.99 31.48 4.09
CA GLU A 412 2.82 30.71 4.53
C GLU A 412 3.00 30.13 5.93
N ARG A 413 4.22 29.71 6.29
CA ARG A 413 4.53 29.07 7.59
C ARG A 413 6.02 29.16 7.92
N ILE A 414 6.35 29.22 9.21
CA ILE A 414 7.73 29.20 9.73
C ILE A 414 7.83 28.19 10.87
N GLU A 415 8.79 27.27 10.78
CA GLU A 415 9.08 26.29 11.84
C GLU A 415 10.53 26.42 12.29
N LYS A 416 10.75 26.50 13.62
CA LYS A 416 12.08 26.62 14.21
C LYS A 416 12.52 25.28 14.80
N HIS A 417 13.58 24.71 14.26
CA HIS A 417 14.24 23.54 14.84
C HIS A 417 15.37 23.95 15.79
N LEU A 418 15.40 23.35 16.98
CA LEU A 418 16.38 23.64 18.03
C LEU A 418 17.69 22.85 17.80
N SER A 419 18.40 23.19 16.72
CA SER A 419 19.79 22.82 16.46
C SER A 419 20.75 23.95 16.86
N GLN A 420 22.06 23.71 16.88
CA GLN A 420 23.07 24.77 16.99
C GLN A 420 23.96 24.78 15.74
N PRO A 421 23.87 25.81 14.86
CA PRO A 421 22.90 26.94 14.91
C PRO A 421 21.46 26.49 14.59
N PRO A 422 20.43 27.25 15.02
CA PRO A 422 19.04 26.91 14.76
C PRO A 422 18.69 27.02 13.27
N ILE A 423 17.91 26.07 12.77
CA ILE A 423 17.43 26.02 11.39
C ILE A 423 15.94 26.38 11.35
N TYR A 424 15.58 27.25 10.41
CA TYR A 424 14.22 27.73 10.18
C TYR A 424 13.71 27.16 8.86
N TYR A 425 12.56 26.51 8.87
CA TYR A 425 11.89 26.07 7.65
C TYR A 425 10.82 27.08 7.29
N VAL A 426 10.98 27.74 6.15
CA VAL A 426 10.07 28.76 5.65
C VAL A 426 9.30 28.19 4.45
N GLN A 427 7.97 28.17 4.54
CA GLN A 427 7.13 27.69 3.45
C GLN A 427 6.73 28.84 2.54
N VAL A 428 7.08 28.73 1.25
CA VAL A 428 6.78 29.70 0.20
C VAL A 428 6.18 28.96 -0.99
N ALA A 429 4.97 29.34 -1.40
CA ALA A 429 4.24 28.72 -2.51
C ALA A 429 4.16 27.18 -2.39
N GLY A 430 3.88 26.67 -1.18
CA GLY A 430 3.78 25.23 -0.91
C GLY A 430 5.11 24.48 -0.77
N VAL A 431 6.27 25.12 -0.92
CA VAL A 431 7.60 24.48 -0.78
C VAL A 431 8.26 24.90 0.53
N ALA A 432 8.74 23.93 1.32
CA ALA A 432 9.47 24.20 2.56
C ALA A 432 10.97 24.39 2.27
N VAL A 433 11.50 25.58 2.58
CA VAL A 433 12.90 25.94 2.37
C VAL A 433 13.63 26.00 3.71
N PRO A 434 14.69 25.20 3.94
CA PRO A 434 15.52 25.30 5.14
C PRO A 434 16.46 26.51 5.05
N MET A 435 16.54 27.30 6.12
CA MET A 435 17.43 28.45 6.25
C MET A 435 18.11 28.44 7.62
N ASP A 436 19.42 28.65 7.68
CA ASP A 436 20.12 28.85 8.95
C ASP A 436 20.22 30.34 9.34
N VAL A 437 20.82 30.62 10.49
CA VAL A 437 20.97 32.00 10.99
C VAL A 437 21.86 32.85 10.08
N GLY A 438 22.90 32.27 9.47
CA GLY A 438 23.79 32.95 8.54
C GLY A 438 23.08 33.27 7.22
N ASP A 439 22.20 32.40 6.74
CA ASP A 439 21.36 32.65 5.57
C ASP A 439 20.40 33.83 5.79
N LEU A 440 19.85 33.94 7.01
CA LEU A 440 18.94 35.03 7.39
C LEU A 440 19.63 36.39 7.57
N ASP A 441 20.93 36.40 7.88
CA ASP A 441 21.69 37.65 8.04
C ASP A 441 21.84 38.43 6.72
N HIS A 442 21.62 37.76 5.57
CA HIS A 442 21.56 38.40 4.25
C HIS A 442 20.24 39.16 4.00
N PHE A 443 19.22 38.99 4.86
CA PHE A 443 17.90 39.60 4.71
C PHE A 443 17.41 40.24 6.03
N PRO A 444 17.92 41.42 6.43
CA PRO A 444 17.73 41.98 7.77
C PRO A 444 16.26 42.24 8.14
N SER A 445 15.47 42.71 7.17
CA SER A 445 14.04 43.00 7.31
C SER A 445 13.21 41.72 7.48
N PHE A 446 13.66 40.64 6.86
CA PHE A 446 13.01 39.32 6.88
C PHE A 446 13.35 38.58 8.17
N ARG A 447 14.63 38.57 8.55
CA ARG A 447 15.13 38.02 9.82
C ARG A 447 14.36 38.51 11.03
N LYS A 448 14.06 39.81 11.09
CA LYS A 448 13.28 40.39 12.19
C LYS A 448 11.89 39.77 12.31
N LYS A 449 11.17 39.62 11.19
CA LYS A 449 9.84 38.98 11.15
C LYS A 449 9.89 37.49 11.51
N VAL A 450 10.86 36.74 10.98
CA VAL A 450 11.03 35.30 11.25
C VAL A 450 11.34 35.05 12.74
N VAL A 451 12.23 35.86 13.33
CA VAL A 451 12.62 35.72 14.75
C VAL A 451 11.52 36.18 15.70
N GLU A 452 10.78 37.25 15.38
CA GLU A 452 9.64 37.72 16.17
C GLU A 452 8.50 36.68 16.18
N TRP A 453 8.17 36.07 15.03
CA TRP A 453 7.10 35.07 14.93
C TRP A 453 7.46 33.73 15.59
N ALA A 454 8.73 33.30 15.53
CA ALA A 454 9.19 32.06 16.14
C ALA A 454 9.23 32.10 17.69
N ASN A 455 9.21 33.28 18.29
CA ASN A 455 9.20 33.45 19.75
C ASN A 455 7.78 33.40 20.37
N GLU A 456 6.72 33.34 19.55
CA GLU A 456 5.31 33.28 20.00
C GLU A 456 4.76 31.83 20.10
N VAL A 457 5.56 30.81 19.79
CA VAL A 457 5.21 29.37 19.86
C VAL A 457 5.87 28.73 21.11
N PRO A 458 5.23 27.80 21.86
CA PRO A 458 5.71 27.40 23.19
C PRO A 458 7.07 26.68 23.19
N ILE A 459 7.95 27.08 24.12
CA ILE A 459 9.33 26.58 24.27
C ILE A 459 9.36 25.30 25.11
N MET A 460 9.95 24.21 24.58
CA MET A 460 10.29 23.01 25.35
C MET A 460 11.50 23.28 26.26
N ARG A 461 11.36 23.10 27.60
CA ARG A 461 12.43 23.35 28.60
C ARG A 461 13.38 22.15 28.79
N LYS A 462 14.64 22.43 29.19
CA LYS A 462 15.68 21.42 29.49
C LYS A 462 15.31 20.52 30.70
N PRO A 463 15.81 19.26 30.74
CA PRO A 463 15.51 18.30 31.81
C PRO A 463 16.04 18.76 33.19
N SER A 464 15.29 18.49 34.27
CA SER A 464 15.73 18.73 35.66
C SER A 464 16.20 17.44 36.33
N GLU A 465 16.90 17.54 37.46
CA GLU A 465 17.47 16.38 38.17
C GLU A 465 16.44 15.37 38.71
N ASN A 466 15.15 15.72 38.68
CA ASN A 466 14.05 14.90 39.22
C ASN A 466 13.33 14.06 38.15
N TRP A 467 13.89 13.96 36.94
CA TRP A 467 13.31 13.13 35.87
C TRP A 467 13.58 11.63 36.08
N HIS A 468 12.61 10.81 35.64
CA HIS A 468 12.62 9.35 35.79
C HIS A 468 13.90 8.71 35.19
N PRO A 469 14.53 7.71 35.85
CA PRO A 469 15.84 7.17 35.47
C PRO A 469 15.96 6.70 34.01
N TYR A 470 14.86 6.18 33.46
CA TYR A 470 14.79 5.72 32.06
C TYR A 470 14.99 6.87 31.05
N LEU A 471 14.39 8.04 31.29
CA LEU A 471 14.54 9.21 30.40
C LEU A 471 15.93 9.86 30.55
N ARG A 472 16.53 9.78 31.74
CA ARG A 472 17.93 10.20 31.97
C ARG A 472 18.90 9.28 31.22
N HIS A 473 18.65 7.98 31.24
CA HIS A 473 19.46 6.95 30.57
C HIS A 473 19.42 7.06 29.04
N VAL A 474 18.25 7.24 28.45
CA VAL A 474 18.08 7.39 26.99
C VAL A 474 18.80 8.63 26.44
N LEU A 475 18.86 9.72 27.22
CA LEU A 475 19.44 10.98 26.78
C LEU A 475 20.94 11.14 27.13
N SER A 476 21.46 10.43 28.14
CA SER A 476 22.89 10.44 28.48
C SER A 476 23.74 9.49 27.64
N HIS A 477 23.14 8.55 26.91
CA HIS A 477 23.85 7.49 26.16
C HIS A 477 23.96 7.75 24.64
N ARG A 478 23.58 8.94 24.15
CA ARG A 478 24.03 9.41 22.84
C ARG A 478 25.31 10.24 22.96
N ARG A 479 26.41 9.60 23.36
CA ARG A 479 27.74 10.05 22.95
C ARG A 479 28.04 9.37 21.63
N VAL A 480 28.07 10.15 20.56
CA VAL A 480 28.77 9.75 19.34
C VAL A 480 30.23 10.07 19.61
N ASP A 481 31.05 9.04 19.75
CA ASP A 481 32.50 9.18 19.70
C ASP A 481 32.88 9.73 18.32
N VAL A 482 33.48 10.93 18.32
CA VAL A 482 34.14 11.49 17.14
C VAL A 482 35.57 10.94 17.14
N PRO A 483 36.05 10.28 16.08
CA PRO A 483 37.46 9.94 15.96
C PRO A 483 38.27 11.23 15.84
N ALA A 484 39.34 11.33 16.63
CA ALA A 484 40.27 12.43 16.57
C ALA A 484 41.04 12.44 15.24
N ALA A 485 41.01 13.58 14.55
CA ALA A 485 42.10 14.11 13.73
C ALA A 485 41.97 15.63 13.66
#